data_AF-A0A9E1JK97-F1
#
_entry.id   AF-A0A9E1JK97-F1
#
_cell.length_a   1.000
_cell.length_b   1.000
_cell.length_c   1.000
_cell.angle_alpha   90.00
_cell.angle_beta   90.00
_cell.angle_gamma   90.00
#
_symmetry.space_group_name_H-M   'P 1'
#
loop_
_entity.id
_entity.type
_entity.pdbx_description
1 polymer ?
#
loop_
_entity_poly.entity_id
_entity_poly.type
_entity_poly.pdbx_seq_one_letter_code
_entity_poly.pdbx_strand_id
1 'polypeptide(L)' 'MHARPASKIAQIVESAYSDVWLCANSTKVDAASIIDILTLCAVKGTKIVIEIENQKDEMILDQIFDFFEAGFGEI' A
#
# COMPACT_ATOMS: atom_id res chain seq x y z
N MET A 1 4.07 -9.54 1.12
CA MET A 1 3.18 -8.69 1.90
C MET A 1 2.38 -9.58 2.85
N HIS A 2 2.46 -9.31 4.15
CA HIS A 2 1.76 -10.06 5.21
C HIS A 2 1.08 -9.07 6.17
N ALA A 3 0.50 -9.56 7.27
CA ALA A 3 -0.40 -8.78 8.13
C ALA A 3 0.23 -7.50 8.68
N ARG A 4 1.50 -7.53 9.11
CA ARG A 4 2.19 -6.37 9.69
C ARG A 4 2.37 -5.21 8.69
N PRO A 5 3.02 -5.38 7.53
CA PRO A 5 3.14 -4.30 6.55
C PRO A 5 1.78 -3.89 5.96
N ALA A 6 0.83 -4.82 5.84
CA ALA A 6 -0.53 -4.48 5.42
C ALA A 6 -1.20 -3.53 6.43
N SER A 7 -1.11 -3.81 7.73
CA SER A 7 -1.61 -2.92 8.77
C SER A 7 -0.93 -1.56 8.77
N LYS A 8 0.37 -1.50 8.46
CA LYS A 8 1.09 -0.23 8.42
C LYS A 8 0.70 0.62 7.21
N ILE A 9 0.49 0.00 6.05
CA ILE A 9 -0.02 0.69 4.86
C ILE A 9 -1.42 1.22 5.13
N ALA A 10 -2.33 0.41 5.68
CA ALA A 10 -3.67 0.84 6.06
C ALA A 10 -3.63 2.07 6.99
N GLN A 11 -2.73 2.05 7.98
CA GLN A 11 -2.52 3.19 8.89
C GLN A 11 -1.99 4.45 8.17
N ILE A 12 -1.10 4.30 7.19
CA ILE A 12 -0.58 5.44 6.41
C ILE A 12 -1.72 6.08 5.62
N VAL A 13 -2.53 5.27 4.94
CA VAL A 13 -3.62 5.76 4.08
C VAL A 13 -4.86 6.24 4.84
N GLU A 14 -4.99 5.97 6.15
CA GLU A 14 -6.07 6.52 6.99
C GLU A 14 -6.17 8.06 6.93
N SER A 15 -5.06 8.73 6.61
CA SER A 15 -4.99 10.19 6.50
C SER A 15 -5.21 10.74 5.08
N ALA A 16 -5.45 9.87 4.09
CA ALA A 16 -5.71 10.26 2.72
C ALA A 16 -7.06 10.98 2.56
N TYR A 17 -7.13 11.91 1.62
CA TYR A 17 -8.34 12.64 1.26
C TYR A 17 -9.28 11.82 0.37
N SER A 18 -8.78 10.80 -0.31
CA SER A 18 -9.55 9.94 -1.22
C SER A 18 -8.98 8.51 -1.22
N ASP A 19 -9.64 7.61 -1.94
CA ASP A 19 -9.24 6.20 -1.97
C ASP A 19 -7.82 6.04 -2.53
N VAL A 20 -7.07 5.12 -1.89
CA VAL A 20 -5.72 4.74 -2.30
C VAL A 20 -5.74 3.27 -2.66
N TRP A 21 -5.16 2.94 -3.81
CA TRP A 21 -5.23 1.60 -4.35
C TRP A 21 -3.85 0.96 -4.47
N LEU A 22 -3.78 -0.34 -4.15
CA LEU A 22 -2.63 -1.17 -4.50
C LEU A 22 -3.00 -2.08 -5.68
N CYS A 23 -2.19 -2.03 -6.72
CA CYS A 23 -2.37 -2.80 -7.93
C CYS A 23 -1.18 -3.75 -8.11
N ALA A 24 -1.44 -5.05 -8.26
CA ALA A 24 -0.42 -6.03 -8.60
C ALA A 24 -1.00 -7.06 -9.57
N ASN A 25 -0.26 -7.37 -10.62
CA ASN A 25 -0.74 -8.25 -11.70
C ASN A 25 -2.08 -7.74 -12.28
N SER A 26 -3.15 -8.51 -12.12
CA SER A 26 -4.51 -8.14 -12.55
C SER A 26 -5.44 -7.82 -11.38
N THR A 27 -4.88 -7.65 -10.18
CA THR A 27 -5.63 -7.44 -8.94
C THR A 27 -5.42 -6.01 -8.45
N LYS A 28 -6.52 -5.32 -8.19
CA LYS A 28 -6.57 -3.99 -7.58
C LYS A 28 -7.33 -4.09 -6.27
N VAL A 29 -6.76 -3.57 -5.19
CA VAL A 29 -7.31 -3.66 -3.82
C VAL A 29 -7.25 -2.32 -3.12
N ASP A 30 -8.19 -2.10 -2.21
CA ASP A 30 -8.22 -0.94 -1.32
C ASP A 30 -7.05 -1.01 -0.33
N ALA A 31 -6.22 0.04 -0.31
CA ALA A 31 -5.08 0.13 0.59
C ALA A 31 -5.48 0.41 2.05
N ALA A 32 -6.71 0.84 2.31
CA ALA A 32 -7.23 1.02 3.67
C ALA A 32 -7.72 -0.31 4.29
N SER A 33 -8.00 -1.32 3.46
CA SER A 33 -8.42 -2.64 3.92
C SER A 33 -7.22 -3.58 4.09
N ILE A 34 -6.86 -3.87 5.35
CA ILE A 34 -5.82 -4.87 5.67
C ILE A 34 -6.16 -6.23 5.02
N ILE A 35 -7.44 -6.62 5.01
CA ILE A 35 -7.88 -7.88 4.43
C ILE A 35 -7.63 -7.87 2.92
N ASP A 36 -8.03 -6.80 2.22
CA ASP A 36 -7.88 -6.73 0.76
C ASP A 36 -6.39 -6.73 0.38
N ILE A 37 -5.56 -5.99 1.11
CA ILE A 37 -4.10 -6.00 0.93
C ILE A 37 -3.53 -7.43 1.05
N LEU A 38 -4.02 -8.22 2.01
CA LEU A 38 -3.61 -9.62 2.15
C LEU A 38 -4.04 -10.50 0.97
N THR A 39 -5.18 -10.19 0.34
CA THR A 39 -5.64 -10.93 -0.86
C THR A 39 -4.82 -10.62 -2.11
N LEU A 40 -4.05 -9.53 -2.13
CA LEU A 40 -3.16 -9.18 -3.25
C LEU A 40 -2.10 -10.25 -3.52
N CYS A 41 -1.82 -11.11 -2.53
CA CYS A 41 -0.86 -12.22 -2.63
C CYS A 41 0.53 -11.79 -3.13
N ALA A 42 0.93 -10.54 -2.86
CA ALA A 42 2.20 -9.99 -3.32
C ALA A 42 3.37 -10.64 -2.58
N VAL A 43 4.15 -11.45 -3.29
CA VAL A 43 5.37 -12.09 -2.79
C VAL A 43 6.58 -11.20 -3.04
N LYS A 44 7.75 -11.55 -2.47
CA LYS A 44 8.99 -10.83 -2.75
C LYS A 44 9.27 -10.80 -4.26
N GLY A 45 9.56 -9.62 -4.80
CA GLY A 45 9.78 -9.40 -6.23
C GLY A 45 8.52 -9.10 -7.04
N THR A 46 7.32 -9.15 -6.43
CA THR A 46 6.10 -8.64 -7.08
C THR A 46 6.20 -7.14 -7.28
N LYS A 47 5.91 -6.67 -8.50
CA LYS A 47 5.76 -5.24 -8.79
C LYS A 47 4.38 -4.79 -8.30
N ILE A 48 4.36 -3.74 -7.49
CA ILE A 48 3.15 -3.10 -6.99
C ILE A 48 3.10 -1.69 -7.57
N VAL A 49 1.93 -1.31 -8.07
CA VAL A 49 1.61 0.07 -8.46
C VAL A 49 0.69 0.63 -7.39
N ILE A 50 0.95 1.87 -6.98
CA ILE A 50 0.11 2.59 -6.01
C ILE A 50 -0.60 3.70 -6.79
N GLU A 51 -1.91 3.78 -6.66
CA GLU A 51 -2.73 4.81 -7.31
C GLU A 51 -3.45 5.64 -6.25
N ILE A 52 -3.41 6.96 -6.41
CA ILE A 52 -4.21 7.91 -5.64
C ILE A 52 -5.23 8.57 -6.57
N GLU A 53 -6.42 8.87 -6.06
CA GLU A 53 -7.45 9.56 -6.84
C GLU A 53 -7.41 11.09 -6.68
N ASN A 54 -6.65 11.57 -5.71
CA ASN A 54 -6.56 12.99 -5.38
C ASN A 54 -5.10 13.42 -5.27
N GLN A 55 -4.72 14.47 -5.99
CA GLN A 55 -3.35 14.98 -5.99
C GLN A 55 -2.88 15.44 -4.60
N LYS A 56 -3.80 15.77 -3.68
CA LYS A 56 -3.45 16.10 -2.29
C LYS A 56 -2.86 14.93 -1.51
N ASP A 57 -3.04 13.70 -2.01
CA ASP A 57 -2.51 12.48 -1.41
C ASP A 57 -1.11 12.10 -1.92
N GLU A 58 -0.43 12.98 -2.66
CA GLU A 58 0.94 12.73 -3.14
C GLU A 58 1.91 12.40 -1.99
N MET A 59 1.76 13.04 -0.82
CA MET A 59 2.57 12.71 0.37
C MET A 59 2.32 11.29 0.90
N ILE A 60 1.13 10.72 0.65
CA ILE A 60 0.81 9.33 1.01
C ILE A 60 1.62 8.36 0.13
N LEU A 61 1.79 8.68 -1.16
CA LEU A 61 2.66 7.89 -2.05
C LEU A 61 4.09 7.86 -1.53
N ASP A 62 4.64 9.02 -1.15
CA ASP A 62 6.01 9.12 -0.63
C ASP A 62 6.18 8.29 0.66
N GLN A 63 5.23 8.38 1.59
CA GLN A 63 5.27 7.61 2.84
C GLN A 63 5.21 6.09 2.60
N ILE A 64 4.37 5.64 1.66
CA ILE A 64 4.33 4.23 1.30
C ILE A 64 5.66 3.84 0.62
N PHE A 65 6.16 4.64 -0.31
CA PHE A 65 7.42 4.36 -1.01
C PHE A 65 8.59 4.21 -0.02
N ASP A 66 8.76 5.15 0.90
CA ASP A 66 9.78 5.10 1.95
C ASP A 66 9.63 3.86 2.84
N PHE A 67 8.39 3.48 3.15
CA PHE A 67 8.11 2.27 3.93
C PHE A 67 8.56 0.99 3.20
N PHE A 68 8.38 0.93 1.88
CA PHE A 68 8.85 -0.18 1.06
C PHE A 68 10.39 -0.20 0.94
N GLU A 69 11.02 0.95 0.71
CA GLU A 69 12.49 1.07 0.63
C GLU A 69 13.18 0.69 1.95
N ALA A 70 12.53 0.98 3.09
CA ALA A 70 12.98 0.54 4.40
C ALA A 70 12.79 -0.97 4.68
N GLY A 71 12.38 -1.76 3.68
CA GLY A 71 12.12 -3.19 3.84
C GLY A 71 10.98 -3.48 4.82
N PHE A 72 9.95 -2.63 4.83
CA PHE A 72 8.85 -2.65 5.80
C PHE A 72 9.27 -2.40 7.26
N GLY A 73 10.51 -1.93 7.50
CA GLY A 73 11.09 -1.85 8.83
C GLY A 73 11.41 -3.22 9.44
N GLU A 74 11.56 -4.23 8.58
CA GLU A 74 11.83 -5.62 8.93
C GLU A 74 13.18 -6.01 8.33
N ILE A 75 14.23 -6.03 9.15
CA ILE A 75 15.56 -6.52 8.79
C ILE A 75 15.84 -7.78 9.60
#